data_AF-A0A170YF59-F1
#
_entry.id   AF-A0A170YF59-F1
#
_cell.length_a   1.000
_cell.length_b   1.000
_cell.length_c   1.000
_cell.angle_alpha   90.00
_cell.angle_beta   90.00
_cell.angle_gamma   90.00
#
_symmetry.space_group_name_H-M   'P 1'
#
loop_
_entity.id
_entity.type
_entity.pdbx_description
1 polymer ?
#
loop_
_entity_poly.entity_id
_entity_poly.type
_entity_poly.pdbx_seq_one_letter_code
_entity_poly.pdbx_strand_id
1 'polypeptide(L)'
;VVAEAPINLENADQPEETTPVKQGPVFTIEILKIISDAQQQHGLRHSDYQRYRGYCTRRIRRLRKTLHLPQGDKRHFKRRDVTEQHLKDERYLYIPLMLSERAWGYAMQLRQESNTEPRKRFHLVSKLRKAVHYAEQLESLCQSELCDARSK
;
A
#
# COMPACT_ATOMS: atom_id res chain seq x y z
N VAL A 1 -28.77 68.32 -2.32
CA VAL A 1 -29.08 67.36 -3.40
C VAL A 1 -27.82 66.58 -3.66
N VAL A 2 -27.96 65.26 -3.69
CA VAL A 2 -26.96 64.23 -3.42
C VAL A 2 -25.85 64.21 -4.49
N ALA A 3 -24.59 64.21 -4.07
CA ALA A 3 -23.44 63.93 -4.93
C ALA A 3 -22.98 62.49 -4.65
N GLU A 4 -23.48 61.55 -5.45
CA GLU A 4 -23.02 60.16 -5.46
C GLU A 4 -21.96 60.01 -6.56
N ALA A 5 -20.70 59.83 -6.14
CA ALA A 5 -19.64 59.32 -6.98
C ALA A 5 -19.58 57.79 -6.79
N PRO A 6 -19.60 56.97 -7.85
CA PRO A 6 -19.52 55.53 -7.70
C PRO A 6 -18.10 55.08 -7.37
N ILE A 7 -17.97 54.30 -6.30
CA ILE A 7 -16.75 53.60 -5.90
C ILE A 7 -16.61 52.38 -6.82
N ASN A 8 -15.65 52.43 -7.74
CA ASN A 8 -15.26 51.27 -8.56
C ASN A 8 -14.31 50.40 -7.72
N LEU A 9 -14.81 49.29 -7.18
CA LEU A 9 -13.98 48.19 -6.69
C LEU A 9 -13.80 47.18 -7.82
N GLU A 10 -12.76 47.37 -8.62
CA GLU A 10 -12.21 46.31 -9.46
C GLU A 10 -11.65 45.21 -8.55
N ASN A 11 -12.44 44.15 -8.34
CA ASN A 11 -11.93 42.92 -7.77
C ASN A 11 -10.96 42.30 -8.76
N ALA A 12 -9.70 42.25 -8.35
CA ALA A 12 -8.63 41.54 -9.04
C ALA A 12 -8.99 40.05 -9.13
N ASP A 13 -9.40 39.62 -10.31
CA ASP A 13 -9.40 38.21 -10.71
C ASP A 13 -7.94 37.74 -10.68
N GLN A 14 -7.56 37.10 -9.57
CA GLN A 14 -6.35 36.29 -9.53
C GLN A 14 -6.62 35.05 -10.40
N PRO A 15 -5.81 34.77 -11.43
CA PRO A 15 -5.94 33.51 -12.14
C PRO A 15 -5.61 32.39 -11.15
N GLU A 16 -6.59 31.55 -10.85
CA GLU A 16 -6.37 30.31 -10.13
C GLU A 16 -5.25 29.54 -10.83
N GLU A 17 -4.14 29.35 -10.12
CA GLU A 17 -3.06 28.46 -10.54
C GLU A 17 -3.63 27.07 -10.69
N THR A 18 -4.00 26.73 -11.92
CA THR A 18 -4.29 25.35 -12.33
C THR A 18 -3.00 24.56 -12.14
N THR A 19 -2.88 23.94 -10.97
CA THR A 19 -1.90 22.88 -10.77
C THR A 19 -2.14 21.85 -11.88
N PRO A 20 -1.10 21.45 -12.63
CA PRO A 20 -1.29 20.53 -13.73
C PRO A 20 -1.69 19.18 -13.14
N VAL A 21 -2.98 18.89 -13.17
CA VAL A 21 -3.55 17.58 -12.85
C VAL A 21 -2.78 16.57 -13.68
N LYS A 22 -1.98 15.72 -13.02
CA LYS A 22 -1.22 14.68 -13.70
C LYS A 22 -2.23 13.66 -14.22
N GLN A 23 -2.70 13.86 -15.45
CA GLN A 23 -3.56 12.94 -16.18
C GLN A 23 -2.75 11.68 -16.51
N GLY A 24 -2.61 10.80 -15.52
CA GLY A 24 -2.15 9.42 -15.67
C GLY A 24 -3.34 8.45 -15.68
N PRO A 25 -3.14 7.21 -16.13
CA PRO A 25 -4.16 6.18 -16.01
C PRO A 25 -4.56 6.01 -14.54
N VAL A 26 -5.86 6.09 -14.26
CA VAL A 26 -6.41 5.85 -12.93
C VAL A 26 -6.28 4.36 -12.61
N PHE A 27 -5.58 4.02 -11.54
CA PHE A 27 -5.42 2.64 -11.08
C PHE A 27 -6.60 2.25 -10.18
N THR A 28 -7.22 1.11 -10.50
CA THR A 28 -8.28 0.48 -9.70
C THR A 28 -7.78 -0.84 -9.14
N ILE A 29 -7.82 -1.00 -7.81
CA ILE A 29 -7.39 -2.23 -7.14
C ILE A 29 -8.50 -2.80 -6.27
N GLU A 30 -8.95 -4.00 -6.60
CA GLU A 30 -9.90 -4.75 -5.79
C GLU A 30 -9.16 -5.50 -4.65
N ILE A 31 -8.68 -4.75 -3.65
CA ILE A 31 -7.83 -5.26 -2.56
C ILE A 31 -8.43 -6.51 -1.91
N LEU A 32 -9.70 -6.44 -1.51
CA LEU A 32 -10.39 -7.53 -0.81
C LEU A 32 -10.47 -8.81 -1.66
N LYS A 33 -10.77 -8.66 -2.95
CA LYS A 33 -10.88 -9.79 -3.88
C LYS A 33 -9.52 -10.45 -4.06
N ILE A 34 -8.48 -9.65 -4.31
CA ILE A 34 -7.11 -10.13 -4.49
C ILE A 34 -6.63 -10.91 -3.27
N ILE A 35 -6.87 -10.38 -2.06
CA ILE A 35 -6.50 -11.05 -0.82
C ILE A 35 -7.28 -12.36 -0.68
N SER A 36 -8.60 -12.32 -0.84
CA SER A 36 -9.47 -13.49 -0.64
C SER A 36 -9.08 -14.64 -1.59
N ASP A 37 -8.90 -14.35 -2.87
CA ASP A 37 -8.50 -15.33 -3.88
C ASP A 37 -7.12 -15.92 -3.57
N ALA A 38 -6.15 -15.05 -3.22
CA ALA A 38 -4.80 -15.48 -2.87
C ALA A 38 -4.77 -16.36 -1.61
N GLN A 39 -5.55 -16.02 -0.59
CA GLN A 39 -5.65 -16.78 0.65
C GLN A 39 -6.26 -18.17 0.38
N GLN A 40 -7.38 -18.23 -0.34
CA GLN A 40 -8.05 -19.49 -0.69
C GLN A 40 -7.14 -20.41 -1.51
N GLN A 41 -6.45 -19.87 -2.51
CA GLN A 41 -5.59 -20.66 -3.40
C GLN A 41 -4.29 -21.15 -2.75
N HIS A 42 -3.75 -20.41 -1.78
CA HIS A 42 -2.39 -20.62 -1.27
C HIS A 42 -2.28 -21.09 0.19
N GLY A 43 -3.32 -21.74 0.72
CA GLY A 43 -3.24 -22.56 1.93
C GLY A 43 -4.25 -22.21 3.02
N LEU A 44 -4.84 -21.01 3.01
CA LEU A 44 -5.75 -20.60 4.07
C LEU A 44 -7.07 -21.37 4.07
N ARG A 45 -7.45 -22.03 2.97
CA ARG A 45 -8.54 -23.01 2.93
C ARG A 45 -8.37 -24.12 3.98
N HIS A 46 -7.12 -24.45 4.33
CA HIS A 46 -6.78 -25.44 5.35
C HIS A 46 -6.03 -24.81 6.55
N SER A 47 -6.17 -23.49 6.74
CA SER A 47 -5.49 -22.73 7.80
C SER A 47 -3.96 -22.86 7.80
N ASP A 48 -3.34 -23.12 6.65
CA ASP A 48 -1.88 -23.21 6.51
C ASP A 48 -1.29 -21.81 6.26
N TYR A 49 -1.06 -21.09 7.36
CA TYR A 49 -0.49 -19.75 7.34
C TYR A 49 0.98 -19.72 6.93
N GLN A 50 1.74 -20.79 7.20
CA GLN A 50 3.14 -20.90 6.81
C GLN A 50 3.27 -20.94 5.28
N ARG A 51 2.43 -21.74 4.61
CA ARG A 51 2.39 -21.83 3.15
C ARG A 51 1.97 -20.50 2.51
N TYR A 52 0.93 -19.86 3.05
CA TYR A 52 0.48 -18.56 2.55
C TYR A 52 1.57 -17.48 2.66
N ARG A 53 2.23 -17.38 3.82
CA ARG A 53 3.38 -16.48 4.04
C ARG A 53 4.53 -16.76 3.06
N GLY A 54 4.79 -18.04 2.76
CA GLY A 54 5.77 -18.46 1.76
C GLY A 54 5.40 -17.97 0.36
N TYR A 55 4.12 -18.07 -0.02
CA TYR A 55 3.61 -17.51 -1.27
C TYR A 55 3.80 -15.99 -1.33
N CYS A 56 3.42 -15.23 -0.30
CA CYS A 56 3.57 -13.78 -0.28
C CYS A 56 5.05 -13.38 -0.46
N THR A 57 5.97 -14.09 0.20
CA THR A 57 7.42 -13.87 0.06
C THR A 57 7.89 -14.06 -1.38
N ARG A 58 7.46 -15.13 -2.05
CA ARG A 58 7.79 -15.40 -3.46
C ARG A 58 7.14 -14.39 -4.40
N ARG A 59 5.91 -13.95 -4.13
CA ARG A 59 5.21 -12.94 -4.92
C ARG A 59 5.90 -11.58 -4.84
N ILE A 60 6.27 -11.12 -3.64
CA ILE A 60 7.05 -9.88 -3.45
C ILE A 60 8.36 -9.94 -4.23
N ARG A 61 9.10 -11.05 -4.16
CA ARG A 61 10.36 -11.22 -4.88
C ARG A 61 10.18 -11.13 -6.40
N ARG A 62 9.12 -11.75 -6.94
CA ARG A 62 8.78 -11.67 -8.37
C ARG A 62 8.41 -10.25 -8.78
N LEU A 63 7.52 -9.59 -8.04
CA LEU A 63 7.13 -8.20 -8.29
C LEU A 63 8.33 -7.26 -8.30
N ARG A 64 9.20 -7.34 -7.28
CA ARG A 64 10.42 -6.51 -7.22
C ARG A 64 11.38 -6.78 -8.37
N LYS A 65 11.45 -8.01 -8.89
CA LYS A 65 12.28 -8.35 -10.05
C LYS A 65 11.68 -7.78 -11.34
N THR A 66 10.37 -7.91 -11.54
CA THR A 66 9.65 -7.41 -12.72
C THR A 66 9.66 -5.88 -12.78
N LEU A 67 9.52 -5.21 -11.64
CA LEU A 67 9.48 -3.74 -11.55
C LEU A 67 10.86 -3.10 -11.38
N HIS A 68 11.93 -3.91 -11.53
CA HIS A 68 13.32 -3.47 -11.40
C HIS A 68 13.60 -2.69 -10.10
N LEU A 69 12.97 -3.12 -8.99
CA LEU A 69 13.12 -2.54 -7.65
C LEU A 69 13.78 -3.51 -6.65
N PRO A 70 15.02 -3.96 -6.91
CA PRO A 70 15.73 -4.84 -5.99
C PRO A 70 16.10 -4.11 -4.70
N GLN A 71 15.95 -4.80 -3.57
CA GLN A 71 16.24 -4.26 -2.23
C GLN A 71 17.73 -4.37 -1.86
N GLY A 72 18.60 -4.56 -2.85
CA GLY A 72 20.03 -4.77 -2.66
C GLY A 72 20.54 -6.03 -3.35
N ASP A 73 21.85 -6.24 -3.19
CA ASP A 73 22.61 -7.35 -3.73
C ASP A 73 22.87 -8.40 -2.65
N LYS A 74 23.55 -9.50 -3.02
CA LYS A 74 23.90 -10.58 -2.07
C LYS A 74 24.67 -10.09 -0.84
N ARG A 75 25.43 -9.00 -0.96
CA ARG A 75 26.29 -8.45 0.10
C ARG A 75 25.76 -7.19 0.77
N HIS A 76 24.93 -6.41 0.09
CA HIS A 76 24.50 -5.09 0.57
C HIS A 76 22.99 -4.95 0.46
N PHE A 77 22.35 -4.64 1.59
CA PHE A 77 20.93 -4.33 1.64
C PHE A 77 20.71 -2.83 1.44
N LYS A 78 19.76 -2.46 0.57
CA LYS A 78 19.30 -1.09 0.35
C LYS A 78 17.80 -1.04 0.57
N ARG A 79 17.35 -0.29 1.58
CA ARG A 79 15.91 -0.04 1.76
C ARG A 79 15.38 0.68 0.52
N ARG A 80 14.39 0.06 -0.12
CA ARG A 80 13.67 0.58 -1.28
C ARG A 80 12.19 0.37 -1.05
N ASP A 81 11.60 1.37 -0.42
CA ASP A 81 10.17 1.48 -0.21
C ASP A 81 9.53 2.06 -1.47
N VAL A 82 8.25 1.75 -1.67
CA VAL A 82 7.50 2.25 -2.83
C VAL A 82 7.07 3.67 -2.50
N THR A 83 7.45 4.62 -3.36
CA THR A 83 7.06 6.03 -3.25
C THR A 83 6.16 6.40 -4.42
N GLU A 84 5.46 7.52 -4.33
CA GLU A 84 4.54 8.01 -5.38
C GLU A 84 5.23 8.15 -6.75
N GLN A 85 6.51 8.51 -6.78
CA GLN A 85 7.30 8.61 -8.01
C GLN A 85 7.43 7.29 -8.79
N HIS A 86 7.21 6.17 -8.10
CA HIS A 86 7.24 4.84 -8.70
C HIS A 86 5.89 4.40 -9.26
N LEU A 87 4.77 5.11 -9.01
CA LEU A 87 3.44 4.78 -9.56
C LEU A 87 3.37 5.01 -11.08
N LYS A 88 4.09 4.19 -11.83
CA LYS A 88 3.98 4.06 -13.29
C LYS A 88 3.06 2.92 -13.70
N ASP A 89 2.84 1.96 -12.80
CA ASP A 89 2.09 0.73 -13.01
C ASP A 89 1.36 0.39 -11.68
N GLU A 90 0.13 -0.12 -11.77
CA GLU A 90 -0.63 -0.64 -10.63
C GLU A 90 0.16 -1.68 -9.82
N ARG A 91 1.10 -2.39 -10.46
CA ARG A 91 1.86 -3.47 -9.84
C ARG A 91 2.73 -3.00 -8.67
N TYR A 92 3.07 -1.71 -8.61
CA TYR A 92 3.80 -1.13 -7.49
C TYR A 92 2.96 -1.17 -6.20
N LEU A 93 1.65 -1.00 -6.29
CA LEU A 93 0.71 -1.05 -5.15
C LEU A 93 0.59 -2.48 -4.58
N TYR A 94 0.78 -3.51 -5.40
CA TYR A 94 0.82 -4.89 -4.90
C TYR A 94 2.02 -5.18 -3.98
N ILE A 95 3.10 -4.39 -4.03
CA ILE A 95 4.27 -4.61 -3.15
C ILE A 95 3.91 -4.37 -1.67
N PRO A 96 3.46 -3.16 -1.25
CA PRO A 96 3.08 -2.91 0.14
C PRO A 96 1.90 -3.78 0.58
N LEU A 97 0.94 -4.04 -0.31
CA LEU A 97 -0.15 -5.00 -0.05
C LEU A 97 0.38 -6.39 0.35
N MET A 98 1.26 -6.97 -0.47
CA MET A 98 1.83 -8.29 -0.20
C MET A 98 2.78 -8.30 0.99
N LEU A 99 3.45 -7.17 1.30
CA LEU A 99 4.27 -7.01 2.50
C LEU A 99 3.41 -7.05 3.77
N SER A 100 2.27 -6.35 3.75
CA SER A 100 1.26 -6.38 4.82
C SER A 100 0.72 -7.80 5.02
N GLU A 101 0.25 -8.44 3.94
CA GLU A 101 -0.26 -9.82 3.98
C GLU A 101 0.76 -10.83 4.49
N ARG A 102 2.04 -10.68 4.14
CA ARG A 102 3.11 -11.55 4.66
C ARG A 102 3.29 -11.37 6.18
N ALA A 103 3.24 -10.13 6.67
CA ALA A 103 3.38 -9.84 8.08
C ALA A 103 2.17 -10.36 8.87
N TRP A 104 0.96 -10.14 8.36
CA TRP A 104 -0.28 -10.69 8.91
C TRP A 104 -0.29 -12.22 8.91
N GLY A 105 0.07 -12.87 7.80
CA GLY A 105 0.15 -14.33 7.73
C GLY A 105 1.15 -14.92 8.75
N TYR A 106 2.27 -14.22 9.00
CA TYR A 106 3.18 -14.64 10.06
C TYR A 106 2.57 -14.42 11.46
N ALA A 107 1.86 -13.31 11.68
CA ALA A 107 1.17 -13.08 12.94
C ALA A 107 0.13 -14.17 13.24
N MET A 108 -0.62 -14.61 12.23
CA MET A 108 -1.62 -15.68 12.38
C MET A 108 -0.98 -17.06 12.65
N GLN A 109 0.15 -17.36 12.00
CA GLN A 109 0.96 -18.54 12.35
C GLN A 109 1.37 -18.51 13.83
N LEU A 110 1.93 -17.37 14.28
CA LEU A 110 2.36 -17.20 15.68
C LEU A 110 1.18 -17.26 16.66
N ARG A 111 -0.03 -16.87 16.22
CA ARG A 111 -1.26 -16.98 17.02
C ARG A 111 -1.56 -18.44 17.35
N GLN A 112 -1.45 -19.33 16.35
CA GLN A 112 -1.62 -20.78 16.57
C GLN A 112 -0.51 -21.34 17.47
N GLU A 113 0.76 -21.01 17.19
CA GLU A 113 1.92 -21.45 18.00
C GLU A 113 1.85 -20.94 19.46
N SER A 114 1.21 -19.79 19.70
CA SER A 114 1.14 -19.20 21.04
C SER A 114 0.23 -19.94 22.01
N ASN A 115 -0.59 -20.87 21.52
CA ASN A 115 -1.40 -21.75 22.37
C ASN A 115 -0.51 -22.71 23.18
N THR A 116 0.61 -23.16 22.60
CA THR A 116 1.60 -24.02 23.28
C THR A 116 2.76 -23.20 23.85
N GLU A 117 3.14 -22.10 23.19
CA GLU A 117 4.28 -21.27 23.56
C GLU A 117 3.88 -19.80 23.77
N PRO A 118 3.38 -19.40 24.96
CA PRO A 118 2.82 -18.07 25.21
C PRO A 118 3.77 -16.91 24.89
N ARG A 119 5.09 -17.14 24.98
CA ARG A 119 6.12 -16.13 24.64
C ARG A 119 6.06 -15.68 23.18
N LYS A 120 5.46 -16.47 22.29
CA LYS A 120 5.24 -16.11 20.87
C LYS A 120 4.27 -14.93 20.70
N ARG A 121 3.43 -14.62 21.70
CA ARG A 121 2.49 -13.48 21.66
C ARG A 121 3.20 -12.14 21.49
N PHE A 122 4.38 -11.95 22.09
CA PHE A 122 5.17 -10.73 21.89
C PHE A 122 5.60 -10.56 20.43
N HIS A 123 6.02 -11.65 19.79
CA HIS A 123 6.41 -11.63 18.38
C HIS A 123 5.19 -11.40 17.47
N LEU A 124 4.05 -12.01 17.79
CA LEU A 124 2.77 -11.79 17.09
C LEU A 124 2.41 -10.30 17.04
N VAL A 125 2.40 -9.61 18.19
CA VAL A 125 2.06 -8.18 18.25
C VAL A 125 3.01 -7.35 17.39
N SER A 126 4.32 -7.64 17.43
CA SER A 126 5.30 -6.99 16.56
C SER A 126 5.00 -7.19 15.07
N LYS A 127 4.54 -8.39 14.67
CA LYS A 127 4.14 -8.65 13.27
C LYS A 127 2.88 -7.92 12.87
N LEU A 128 1.87 -7.82 13.74
CA LEU A 128 0.67 -7.04 13.47
C LEU A 128 0.98 -5.55 13.31
N ARG A 129 1.79 -4.96 14.21
CA ARG A 129 2.27 -3.58 14.06
C ARG A 129 2.95 -3.35 12.71
N LYS A 130 3.77 -4.31 12.27
CA LYS A 130 4.43 -4.25 10.96
C LYS A 130 3.45 -4.40 9.79
N ALA A 131 2.38 -5.16 9.94
CA ALA A 131 1.34 -5.29 8.93
C ALA A 131 0.60 -3.95 8.75
N VAL A 132 0.19 -3.33 9.87
CA VAL A 132 -0.43 -2.00 9.89
C VAL A 132 0.47 -0.97 9.23
N HIS A 133 1.77 -0.93 9.58
CA HIS A 133 2.71 0.00 8.94
C HIS A 133 2.76 -0.13 7.41
N TYR A 134 2.68 -1.35 6.87
CA TYR A 134 2.63 -1.54 5.41
C TYR A 134 1.27 -1.21 4.81
N ALA A 135 0.19 -1.34 5.58
CA ALA A 135 -1.14 -0.91 5.16
C ALA A 135 -1.23 0.63 5.11
N GLU A 136 -0.68 1.33 6.10
CA GLU A 136 -0.56 2.80 6.10
C GLU A 136 0.28 3.29 4.90
N GLN A 137 1.37 2.59 4.57
CA GLN A 137 2.13 2.88 3.36
C GLN A 137 1.30 2.67 2.09
N LEU A 138 0.48 1.63 2.03
CA LEU A 138 -0.42 1.40 0.88
C LEU A 138 -1.48 2.49 0.79
N GLU A 139 -2.11 2.84 1.91
CA GLU A 139 -3.13 3.89 2.00
C GLU A 139 -2.58 5.23 1.51
N SER A 140 -1.39 5.63 1.99
CA SER A 140 -0.72 6.86 1.54
C SER A 140 -0.49 6.88 0.02
N LEU A 141 -0.17 5.73 -0.60
CA LEU A 141 -0.02 5.65 -2.06
C LEU A 141 -1.38 5.70 -2.77
N CYS A 142 -2.43 5.10 -2.20
CA CYS A 142 -3.78 5.14 -2.74
C CYS A 142 -4.41 6.53 -2.64
N GLN A 143 -4.03 7.36 -1.67
CA GLN A 143 -4.52 8.74 -1.56
C GLN A 143 -4.08 9.63 -2.72
N SER A 144 -3.04 9.24 -3.47
CA SER A 144 -2.57 9.96 -4.66
C SER A 144 -3.66 10.13 -5.73
N GLU A 145 -3.50 11.15 -6.59
CA GLU A 145 -4.42 11.46 -7.69
C GLU A 145 -4.49 10.36 -8.76
N LEU A 146 -3.56 9.41 -8.73
CA LEU A 146 -3.46 8.31 -9.71
C LEU A 146 -4.35 7.11 -9.36
N CYS A 147 -5.00 7.10 -8.20
CA CYS A 147 -5.85 5.98 -7.76
C CYS A 147 -7.33 6.40 -7.69
N ASP A 148 -8.23 5.48 -8.06
CA ASP A 148 -9.66 5.73 -7.99
C ASP A 148 -10.19 5.83 -6.55
N ALA A 149 -11.39 6.40 -6.40
CA ALA A 149 -12.06 6.49 -5.10
C ALA A 149 -12.38 5.13 -4.46
N ARG A 150 -12.36 4.04 -5.24
CA ARG A 150 -12.59 2.67 -4.75
C ARG A 150 -11.35 2.07 -4.09
N SER A 151 -10.16 2.53 -4.49
CA SER A 151 -8.87 2.06 -3.97
C SER A 151 -8.37 2.89 -2.78
N LYS A 152 -8.99 4.06 -2.54
CA LYS A 152 -8.80 4.93 -1.38
C LYS A 152 -9.55 4.38 -0.17
#